data_AF-A0A6I2XTJ8-F1
#
_entry.id   AF-A0A6I2XTJ8-F1
#
_cell.length_a   1.000
_cell.length_b   1.000
_cell.length_c   1.000
_cell.angle_alpha   90.00
_cell.angle_beta   90.00
_cell.angle_gamma   90.00
#
_symmetry.space_group_name_H-M   'P 1'
#
loop_
_entity.id
_entity.type
_entity.pdbx_description
1 polymer ?
#
loop_
_entity_poly.entity_id
_entity_poly.type
_entity_poly.pdbx_seq_one_letter_code
_entity_poly.pdbx_strand_id
1 'polypeptide(L)'
;MLAMEPRTVEAVWSAIEGHLPVRPPDTHPLGCHRPRIPDRDCFEGILTRLVTGCSWDVAARLTKASETTLRARRTEWLAAGVF
;
A
#
# COMPACT_ATOMS: atom_id res chain seq x y z
N MET A 1 -12.12 13.66 -9.02
CA MET A 1 -12.64 12.97 -7.82
C MET A 1 -11.85 13.46 -6.62
N LEU A 2 -12.45 14.22 -5.69
CA LEU A 2 -11.74 14.93 -4.61
C LEU A 2 -10.89 14.01 -3.71
N ALA A 3 -11.33 12.77 -3.51
CA ALA A 3 -10.61 11.78 -2.71
C ALA A 3 -9.26 11.35 -3.31
N MET A 4 -9.06 11.52 -4.62
CA MET A 4 -7.80 11.22 -5.32
C MET A 4 -7.02 12.48 -5.71
N GLU A 5 -7.44 13.66 -5.24
CA GLU A 5 -6.66 14.88 -5.43
C GLU A 5 -5.32 14.77 -4.67
N PRO A 6 -4.17 15.18 -5.25
CA PRO A 6 -2.86 14.98 -4.62
C PRO A 6 -2.76 15.49 -3.17
N ARG A 7 -3.41 16.62 -2.85
CA ARG A 7 -3.44 17.18 -1.49
C ARG A 7 -4.18 16.27 -0.52
N THR A 8 -5.30 15.68 -0.95
CA THR A 8 -6.08 14.73 -0.15
C THR A 8 -5.30 13.43 0.05
N VAL A 9 -4.70 12.91 -1.02
CA VAL A 9 -3.88 11.69 -0.96
C VAL A 9 -2.74 11.88 0.03
N GLU A 10 -2.08 13.04 0.01
CA GLU A 10 -0.98 13.33 0.92
C GLU A 10 -1.44 13.49 2.37
N ALA A 11 -2.53 14.20 2.60
CA ALA A 11 -3.10 14.33 3.94
C ALA A 11 -3.47 12.97 4.56
N VAL A 12 -4.06 12.06 3.76
CA VAL A 12 -4.39 10.71 4.23
C VAL A 12 -3.13 9.91 4.48
N TRP A 13 -2.12 10.00 3.61
CA TRP A 13 -0.84 9.32 3.82
C TRP A 13 -0.15 9.78 5.10
N SER A 14 0.02 11.09 5.31
CA SER A 14 0.65 11.63 6.52
C SER A 14 -0.09 11.23 7.80
N ALA A 15 -1.40 11.01 7.72
CA ALA A 15 -2.19 10.56 8.86
C ALA A 15 -1.92 9.09 9.23
N ILE A 16 -1.58 8.23 8.26
CA ILE A 16 -1.45 6.78 8.49
C ILE A 16 0.00 6.28 8.52
N GLU A 17 0.95 6.99 7.89
CA GLU A 17 2.31 6.47 7.68
C GLU A 17 3.04 6.14 8.99
N GLY A 18 2.78 6.91 10.04
CA GLY A 18 3.35 6.68 11.38
C GLY A 18 2.77 5.49 12.13
N HIS A 19 1.63 4.94 11.66
CA HIS A 19 0.98 3.77 12.24
C HIS A 19 1.35 2.47 11.52
N LEU A 20 2.09 2.55 10.42
CA LEU A 20 2.46 1.38 9.65
C LEU A 20 3.42 0.47 10.45
N PRO A 21 3.28 -0.86 10.33
CA PRO A 21 4.18 -1.78 10.98
C PRO A 21 5.61 -1.57 10.48
N VAL A 22 6.58 -1.75 11.39
CA VAL A 22 8.00 -1.64 11.06
C VAL A 22 8.32 -2.61 9.92
N ARG A 23 8.93 -2.07 8.86
CA ARG A 23 9.39 -2.89 7.73
C ARG A 23 10.36 -3.95 8.25
N PRO A 24 10.11 -5.24 8.01
CA PRO A 24 11.04 -6.29 8.38
C PRO A 24 12.40 -6.03 7.73
N PRO A 25 13.51 -6.24 8.46
CA PRO A 25 14.84 -6.13 7.87
C PRO A 25 14.97 -7.10 6.71
N ASP A 26 15.63 -6.66 5.65
CA ASP A 26 16.00 -7.57 4.57
C ASP A 26 17.19 -8.41 5.04
N THR A 27 16.91 -9.67 5.38
CA THR A 27 17.91 -10.61 5.90
C THR A 27 18.47 -11.53 4.81
N HIS A 28 18.18 -11.30 3.53
CA HIS A 28 18.57 -12.23 2.48
C HIS A 28 20.07 -12.11 2.14
N PRO A 29 20.90 -13.16 2.34
CA PRO A 29 22.37 -13.06 2.28
C PRO A 29 22.93 -12.56 0.94
N LEU A 30 22.27 -12.91 -0.17
CA LEU A 30 22.72 -12.54 -1.51
C LEU A 30 22.06 -11.27 -2.05
N GLY A 31 21.00 -10.76 -1.41
CA GLY A 31 20.24 -9.61 -1.93
C GLY A 31 19.59 -9.78 -3.32
N CYS A 32 19.65 -10.97 -3.95
CA CYS A 32 19.18 -11.17 -5.32
C CYS A 32 17.65 -11.32 -5.48
N HIS A 33 16.86 -11.15 -4.42
CA HIS A 33 15.41 -11.26 -4.48
C HIS A 33 14.78 -9.89 -4.80
N ARG A 34 13.52 -9.92 -5.22
CA ARG A 34 12.78 -8.68 -5.47
C ARG A 34 12.52 -7.96 -4.15
N PRO A 35 12.94 -6.70 -3.99
CA PRO A 35 12.72 -5.97 -2.75
C PRO A 35 11.22 -5.78 -2.48
N ARG A 36 10.86 -5.72 -1.19
CA ARG A 36 9.50 -5.37 -0.75
C ARG A 36 9.08 -4.03 -1.36
N ILE A 37 7.91 -4.01 -1.98
CA ILE A 37 7.31 -2.78 -2.54
C ILE A 37 7.13 -1.74 -1.42
N PRO A 38 7.50 -0.47 -1.65
CA PRO A 38 7.32 0.62 -0.69
C PRO A 38 5.89 0.68 -0.16
N ASP A 39 5.75 1.02 1.12
CA ASP A 39 4.45 1.18 1.77
C ASP A 39 3.61 2.26 1.06
N ARG A 40 4.23 3.35 0.59
CA ARG A 40 3.57 4.41 -0.18
C ARG A 40 2.92 3.90 -1.46
N ASP A 41 3.63 3.07 -2.23
CA ASP A 41 3.10 2.50 -3.48
C ASP A 41 1.94 1.54 -3.19
N CYS A 42 2.01 0.79 -2.08
CA CYS A 42 0.90 -0.06 -1.65
C CYS A 42 -0.32 0.77 -1.19
N PHE A 43 -0.07 1.88 -0.49
CA PHE A 43 -1.11 2.80 -0.05
C PHE A 43 -1.90 3.36 -1.23
N GLU A 44 -1.22 3.82 -2.28
CA GLU A 44 -1.91 4.36 -3.46
C GLU A 44 -2.83 3.32 -4.11
N GLY A 45 -2.41 2.06 -4.20
CA GLY A 45 -3.25 0.96 -4.70
C GLY A 45 -4.43 0.63 -3.79
N ILE A 46 -4.22 0.60 -2.47
CA ILE A 46 -5.29 0.36 -1.50
C ILE A 46 -6.29 1.53 -1.50
N LEU A 47 -5.82 2.78 -1.52
CA LEU A 47 -6.67 3.98 -1.58
C LEU A 47 -7.48 4.00 -2.87
N THR A 48 -6.85 3.73 -4.01
CA THR A 48 -7.54 3.63 -5.31
C THR A 48 -8.70 2.64 -5.24
N ARG A 49 -8.46 1.46 -4.65
CA ARG A 49 -9.51 0.46 -4.44
C ARG A 49 -10.62 0.97 -3.52
N LEU A 50 -10.28 1.58 -2.38
CA LEU A 50 -11.25 2.05 -1.39
C LEU A 50 -12.16 3.14 -1.96
N VAL A 51 -11.58 4.09 -2.72
CA VAL A 51 -12.31 5.22 -3.29
C VAL A 51 -13.18 4.80 -4.47
N THR A 52 -12.68 3.90 -5.32
CA THR A 52 -13.38 3.51 -6.57
C THR A 52 -14.27 2.27 -6.43
N GLY A 53 -14.07 1.47 -5.38
CA GLY A 53 -14.73 0.17 -5.21
C GLY A 53 -14.27 -0.90 -6.20
N CYS A 54 -13.18 -0.68 -6.94
CA CYS A 54 -12.72 -1.61 -7.98
C CYS A 54 -12.19 -2.94 -7.41
N SER A 55 -11.98 -3.92 -8.29
CA SER A 55 -11.34 -5.18 -7.91
C SER A 55 -9.85 -4.96 -7.57
N TRP A 56 -9.24 -5.90 -6.87
CA TRP A 56 -7.80 -5.83 -6.58
C TRP A 56 -6.94 -5.91 -7.85
N ASP A 57 -7.35 -6.72 -8.83
CA ASP A 57 -6.69 -6.79 -10.15
C ASP A 57 -6.73 -5.43 -10.87
N VAL A 58 -7.87 -4.73 -10.87
CA VAL A 58 -7.97 -3.39 -11.46
C VAL A 58 -7.08 -2.39 -10.71
N ALA A 59 -7.08 -2.40 -9.36
CA ALA A 59 -6.19 -1.55 -8.58
C ALA A 59 -4.70 -1.80 -8.90
N ALA A 60 -4.32 -3.07 -9.08
CA ALA A 60 -2.96 -3.45 -9.44
C ALA A 60 -2.56 -3.02 -10.86
N ARG A 61 -3.50 -2.96 -11.81
CA ARG A 61 -3.26 -2.43 -13.17
C ARG A 61 -3.10 -0.91 -13.19
N LEU A 62 -3.69 -0.21 -12.22
CA LEU A 62 -3.65 1.25 -12.12
C LEU A 62 -2.48 1.76 -11.27
N THR A 63 -1.77 0.88 -10.55
CA THR A 63 -0.73 1.26 -9.58
C THR A 63 0.50 0.37 -9.70
N LYS A 64 1.52 0.63 -8.88
CA LYS A 64 2.82 -0.07 -9.00
C LYS A 64 2.88 -1.44 -8.33
N ALA A 65 1.93 -1.75 -7.44
CA ALA A 65 1.93 -2.97 -6.66
C ALA A 65 1.04 -4.05 -7.28
N SER A 66 1.47 -5.32 -7.22
CA SER A 66 0.65 -6.44 -7.70
C SER A 66 -0.57 -6.65 -6.81
N GLU A 67 -1.59 -7.32 -7.35
CA GLU A 67 -2.81 -7.69 -6.62
C GLU A 67 -2.48 -8.41 -5.31
N THR A 68 -1.63 -9.43 -5.39
CA THR A 68 -1.19 -10.25 -4.27
C THR A 68 -0.47 -9.40 -3.21
N THR A 69 0.36 -8.44 -3.64
CA THR A 69 1.07 -7.52 -2.74
C THR A 69 0.09 -6.60 -2.03
N LEU A 70 -0.87 -6.01 -2.74
CA LEU A 70 -1.87 -5.11 -2.19
C LEU A 70 -2.75 -5.82 -1.13
N ARG A 71 -3.21 -7.03 -1.43
CA ARG A 71 -4.02 -7.84 -0.49
C ARG A 71 -3.20 -8.22 0.76
N ALA A 72 -1.96 -8.67 0.58
CA ALA A 72 -1.08 -9.01 1.69
C ALA A 72 -0.81 -7.78 2.58
N ARG A 73 -0.48 -6.64 1.97
CA ARG A 73 -0.22 -5.39 2.70
C ARG A 73 -1.45 -4.90 3.46
N ARG A 74 -2.64 -4.99 2.85
CA ARG A 74 -3.91 -4.66 3.53
C ARG A 74 -4.11 -5.52 4.78
N THR A 75 -3.89 -6.84 4.68
CA THR A 75 -4.03 -7.75 5.83
C THR A 75 -3.02 -7.41 6.93
N GLU A 76 -1.77 -7.13 6.57
CA GLU A 76 -0.72 -6.71 7.49
C GLU A 76 -1.12 -5.42 8.24
N TRP A 77 -1.59 -4.41 7.52
CA TRP A 77 -2.01 -3.12 8.08
C TRP A 77 -3.29 -3.22 8.93
N LEU A 78 -4.25 -4.07 8.54
CA LEU A 78 -5.42 -4.36 9.37
C LEU A 78 -5.04 -5.03 10.68
N ALA A 79 -4.11 -5.98 10.66
CA ALA A 79 -3.62 -6.63 11.87
C ALA A 79 -2.88 -5.66 12.80
N ALA A 80 -2.26 -4.62 12.25
CA ALA A 80 -1.60 -3.55 12.99
C ALA A 80 -2.55 -2.43 13.45
N GLY A 81 -3.84 -2.46 13.09
CA GLY A 81 -4.80 -1.42 13.47
C GLY A 81 -4.64 -0.09 12.74
N VAL A 82 -4.10 -0.09 11.51
CA VAL A 82 -3.91 1.11 10.68
C VAL A 82 -5.25 1.68 10.18
N PHE A 83 -6.25 0.83 10.00
CA PHE A 83 -7.60 1.18 9.52
C PHE A 83 -8.63 1.08 10.63
#